data_AF-A0A350D8W1-F1
#
_entry.id   AF-A0A350D8W1-F1
#
_cell.length_a   1.000
_cell.length_b   1.000
_cell.length_c   1.000
_cell.angle_alpha   90.00
_cell.angle_beta   90.00
_cell.angle_gamma   90.00
#
_symmetry.space_group_name_H-M   'P 1'
#
loop_
_entity.id
_entity.type
_entity.pdbx_description
1 polymer ?
#
loop_
_entity_poly.entity_id
_entity_poly.type
_entity_poly.pdbx_seq_one_letter_code
_entity_poly.pdbx_strand_id
1 'polypeptide(L)'
;MASDAQIGRDLELRLFRLNLGEKIRVAVSNGVVTLNGSVPTFRDKIEIERAVLEDRRIRKVKNMLRVITEVSPMVKRGGAT
;
A
#
# COMPACT_ATOMS: atom_id res chain seq x y z
N MET A 1 16.34 -1.88 17.72
CA MET A 1 14.95 -2.10 17.24
C MET A 1 14.54 -0.87 16.46
N ALA A 2 14.19 -1.01 15.17
CA ALA A 2 13.64 0.13 14.43
C ALA A 2 12.34 0.55 15.12
N SER A 3 12.23 1.84 15.48
CA SER A 3 11.00 2.35 16.09
C SER A 3 9.88 2.32 15.05
N ASP A 4 8.63 2.18 15.47
CA ASP A 4 7.46 2.19 14.58
C ASP A 4 7.46 3.42 13.65
N ALA A 5 7.95 4.56 14.16
CA ALA A 5 8.14 5.79 13.41
C ALA A 5 9.16 5.67 12.25
N GLN A 6 10.22 4.88 12.42
CA GLN A 6 11.18 4.60 11.34
C GLN A 6 10.56 3.68 10.29
N ILE A 7 9.79 2.68 10.70
CA ILE A 7 9.09 1.77 9.78
C ILE A 7 8.08 2.55 8.94
N GLY A 8 7.31 3.45 9.57
CA GLY A 8 6.35 4.32 8.88
C GLY A 8 7.02 5.19 7.81
N ARG A 9 8.12 5.87 8.16
CA ARG A 9 8.86 6.71 7.20
C ARG A 9 9.47 5.90 6.05
N ASP A 10 10.04 4.73 6.36
CA ASP A 10 10.64 3.84 5.36
C ASP A 10 9.58 3.37 4.35
N LEU A 11 8.42 2.97 4.84
CA LEU A 11 7.27 2.61 4.00
C LEU A 11 6.73 3.80 3.21
N GLU A 12 6.57 4.97 3.82
CA GLU A 12 6.14 6.18 3.10
C GLU A 12 7.08 6.52 1.94
N LEU A 13 8.39 6.54 2.18
CA LEU A 13 9.38 6.80 1.14
C LEU A 13 9.33 5.76 0.02
N ARG A 14 9.14 4.49 0.39
CA ARG A 14 9.08 3.38 -0.56
C ARG A 14 7.82 3.46 -1.43
N LEU A 15 6.67 3.79 -0.84
CA LEU A 15 5.41 3.99 -1.56
C LEU A 15 5.44 5.25 -2.43
N PHE A 16 6.06 6.33 -1.94
CA PHE A 16 6.23 7.57 -2.69
C PHE A 16 7.03 7.34 -3.98
N ARG A 17 8.09 6.52 -3.92
CA ARG A 17 8.89 6.14 -5.10
C ARG A 17 8.11 5.36 -6.16
N LEU A 18 7.07 4.64 -5.76
CA LEU A 18 6.26 3.85 -6.68
C LEU A 18 5.11 4.65 -7.32
N ASN A 19 4.90 5.91 -6.89
CA ASN A 19 3.81 6.79 -7.37
C ASN A 19 2.42 6.13 -7.25
N LEU A 20 2.22 5.28 -6.24
CA LEU A 20 1.00 4.48 -6.07
C LEU A 20 -0.18 5.26 -5.45
N GLY A 21 -0.01 6.56 -5.16
CA GLY A 21 -1.10 7.42 -4.74
C GLY A 21 -0.63 8.73 -4.10
N GLU A 22 -1.11 9.83 -4.65
CA GLU A 22 -0.76 11.20 -4.26
C GLU A 22 -1.22 11.58 -2.84
N LYS A 23 -2.17 10.81 -2.26
CA LYS A 23 -2.79 11.08 -0.95
C LYS A 23 -2.93 9.81 -0.09
N ILE A 24 -1.88 8.99 -0.04
CA ILE A 24 -1.83 7.84 0.86
C ILE A 24 -1.13 8.24 2.16
N ARG A 25 -1.75 7.93 3.30
CA ARG A 25 -1.19 8.05 4.64
C ARG A 25 -0.89 6.65 5.17
N VAL A 26 0.30 6.48 5.75
CA VAL A 26 0.74 5.24 6.39
C VAL A 26 0.89 5.48 7.89
N ALA A 27 0.26 4.64 8.71
CA ALA A 27 0.44 4.66 10.15
C ALA A 27 0.92 3.29 10.63
N VAL A 28 1.95 3.25 11.46
CA VAL A 28 2.50 2.00 12.01
C VAL A 28 2.38 2.04 13.51
N SER A 29 1.80 0.99 14.09
CA SER A 29 1.65 0.86 15.54
C SER A 29 1.83 -0.59 15.96
N ASN A 30 2.90 -0.88 16.72
CA ASN A 30 3.19 -2.20 17.26
C ASN A 30 3.25 -3.29 16.17
N GLY A 31 3.89 -2.97 15.04
CA GLY A 31 3.97 -3.86 13.86
C GLY A 31 2.67 -4.01 13.05
N VAL A 32 1.63 -3.22 13.37
CA VAL A 32 0.40 -3.13 12.56
C VAL A 32 0.50 -1.89 11.67
N VAL A 33 0.47 -2.09 10.36
CA VAL A 33 0.47 -1.01 9.38
C VAL A 33 -0.97 -0.71 8.96
N THR A 34 -1.34 0.56 8.95
CA THR A 34 -2.63 1.05 8.49
C THR A 34 -2.41 1.98 7.31
N LEU A 35 -2.99 1.61 6.17
CA LEU A 35 -2.93 2.36 4.92
C LEU A 35 -4.26 3.07 4.73
N ASN A 36 -4.23 4.39 4.59
CA ASN A 36 -5.45 5.18 4.49
C ASN A 36 -5.32 6.24 3.39
N GLY A 37 -6.35 6.42 2.58
CA GLY A 37 -6.29 7.34 1.44
C GLY A 37 -7.06 6.85 0.23
N SER A 38 -6.68 7.36 -0.92
CA SER A 38 -7.33 7.07 -2.19
C SER A 38 -6.32 6.66 -3.25
N VAL A 39 -6.69 5.66 -4.04
CA VAL A 39 -5.86 5.15 -5.15
C VAL A 39 -6.67 5.16 -6.45
N PRO A 40 -6.01 5.39 -7.60
CA PRO A 40 -6.71 5.48 -8.87
C PRO A 40 -7.25 4.13 -9.33
N THR A 41 -6.54 3.03 -9.07
CA THR A 41 -6.96 1.70 -9.50
C THR A 41 -6.93 0.65 -8.38
N PHE A 42 -7.66 -0.46 -8.59
CA PHE A 42 -7.60 -1.62 -7.70
C PHE A 42 -6.24 -2.33 -7.75
N ARG A 43 -5.50 -2.20 -8.86
CA ARG A 43 -4.12 -2.72 -8.94
C ARG A 43 -3.20 -2.00 -7.96
N ASP A 44 -3.24 -0.68 -7.92
CA ASP A 44 -2.46 0.10 -6.96
C ASP A 44 -2.77 -0.31 -5.52
N LYS A 45 -4.06 -0.52 -5.21
CA LYS A 45 -4.48 -1.02 -3.89
C LYS A 45 -3.78 -2.33 -3.50
N ILE A 46 -3.66 -3.28 -4.44
CA ILE A 46 -3.01 -4.58 -4.22
C ILE A 46 -1.49 -4.43 -4.15
N GLU A 47 -0.90 -3.64 -5.04
CA GLU A 47 0.55 -3.39 -5.10
C GLU A 47 1.06 -2.79 -3.79
N ILE A 48 0.34 -1.80 -3.25
CA ILE A 48 0.68 -1.19 -1.95
C ILE A 48 0.61 -2.23 -0.83
N GLU A 49 -0.45 -3.03 -0.79
CA GLU A 49 -0.60 -4.07 0.23
C GLU A 49 0.53 -5.10 0.17
N ARG A 50 0.91 -5.52 -1.03
CA ARG A 50 2.04 -6.44 -1.25
C ARG A 50 3.37 -5.82 -0.85
N ALA A 51 3.66 -4.60 -1.29
CA ALA A 51 4.91 -3.90 -0.96
C ALA A 51 5.09 -3.74 0.56
N VAL A 52 3.98 -3.55 1.28
CA VAL A 52 3.96 -3.53 2.73
C VAL A 52 4.18 -4.95 3.28
N LEU A 53 3.40 -5.94 2.85
CA LEU A 53 3.54 -7.34 3.31
C LEU A 53 4.94 -7.96 3.07
N GLU A 54 5.69 -7.49 2.08
CA GLU A 54 7.08 -7.91 1.86
C GLU A 54 8.02 -7.54 3.01
N ASP A 55 7.67 -6.53 3.81
CA ASP A 55 8.47 -6.14 4.96
C ASP A 55 8.28 -7.13 6.12
N ARG A 56 9.32 -7.91 6.40
CA ARG A 56 9.34 -8.93 7.47
C ARG A 56 9.06 -8.38 8.87
N ARG A 57 9.13 -7.06 9.07
CA ARG A 57 8.86 -6.40 10.35
C ARG A 57 7.36 -6.24 10.64
N ILE A 58 6.50 -6.50 9.66
CA ILE A 58 5.07 -6.24 9.75
C ILE A 58 4.33 -7.50 10.19
N ARG A 59 3.50 -7.35 11.21
CA ARG A 59 2.60 -8.42 11.70
C ARG A 59 1.26 -8.40 11.01
N LYS A 60 0.74 -7.22 10.67
CA LYS A 60 -0.59 -7.08 10.08
C LYS A 60 -0.70 -5.81 9.25
N VAL A 61 -1.45 -5.89 8.15
CA VAL A 61 -1.76 -4.75 7.29
C VAL A 61 -3.27 -4.49 7.33
N LYS A 62 -3.65 -3.24 7.59
CA LYS A 62 -5.02 -2.73 7.50
C LYS A 62 -5.12 -1.85 6.26
N ASN A 63 -5.67 -2.39 5.19
CA ASN A 63 -5.89 -1.68 3.95
C ASN A 63 -7.23 -0.94 3.97
N MET A 64 -7.20 0.38 4.23
CA MET A 64 -8.37 1.26 4.19
C MET A 64 -8.36 2.18 2.96
N LEU A 65 -7.63 1.79 1.91
CA LEU A 65 -7.55 2.55 0.67
C LEU A 65 -8.86 2.47 -0.11
N ARG A 66 -9.37 3.64 -0.52
CA ARG A 66 -10.54 3.76 -1.39
C ARG A 66 -10.11 3.91 -2.84
N VAL A 67 -10.66 3.07 -3.71
CA VAL A 67 -10.44 3.19 -5.14
C VAL A 67 -11.37 4.29 -5.66
N ILE A 68 -10.81 5.39 -6.17
CA ILE A 68 -11.56 6.56 -6.68
C ILE A 68 -11.83 6.46 -8.19
N THR A 69 -11.80 5.25 -8.74
CA THR A 69 -11.93 5.00 -10.18
C THR A 69 -13.14 5.73 -10.78
N GLU A 70 -12.87 6.66 -11.69
CA GLU A 70 -13.71 6.80 -12.88
C GLU A 70 -13.34 5.62 -13.78
N VAL A 71 -14.30 4.75 -14.06
CA VAL A 71 -14.04 3.43 -14.65
C VAL A 71 -13.41 3.54 -16.05
N SER A 72 -12.43 2.71 -16.35
CA SER A 72 -12.75 1.55 -17.18
C SER A 72 -11.97 0.33 -16.72
N PRO A 73 -12.65 -0.75 -16.27
CA PRO A 73 -11.99 -1.96 -15.82
C PRO A 73 -11.35 -2.66 -17.02
N MET A 74 -10.08 -2.38 -17.29
CA MET A 74 -9.26 -3.23 -18.15
C MET A 74 -8.81 -4.44 -17.32
N VAL A 75 -9.71 -5.40 -17.16
CA VAL A 75 -9.33 -6.78 -16.83
C VAL A 75 -8.48 -7.29 -17.98
N LYS A 76 -7.15 -7.13 -17.89
CA LYS A 76 -6.25 -8.04 -18.60
C LYS A 76 -6.23 -9.35 -17.82
N ARG A 77 -7.19 -10.22 -18.16
CA ARG A 77 -6.98 -11.66 -18.07
C ARG A 77 -5.82 -11.99 -19.01
N GLY A 78 -4.79 -12.60 -18.45
CA GLY A 78 -3.60 -13.14 -19.11
C GLY A 78 -2.65 -13.47 -17.97
N GLY A 79 -2.50 -14.70 -17.50
CA GLY A 79 -2.46 -15.95 -18.25
C GLY A 79 -1.02 -16.15 -18.73
N ALA A 80 -0.21 -16.81 -17.91
CA ALA A 80 1.01 -17.56 -18.25
C ALA A 80 1.50 -18.18 -16.91
N THR A 81 1.09 -19.42 -16.64
CA THR A 81 1.89 -20.65 -16.76
C THR A 81 2.75 -20.90 -15.54
#